data_AF-F4X8V0-F1
#
_entry.id   AF-F4X8V0-F1
#
_cell.length_a   1.000
_cell.length_b   1.000
_cell.length_c   1.000
_cell.angle_alpha   90.00
_cell.angle_beta   90.00
_cell.angle_gamma   90.00
#
_symmetry.space_group_name_H-M   'P 1'
#
loop_
_entity.id
_entity.type
_entity.pdbx_description
1 polymer ?
#
loop_
_entity_poly.entity_id
_entity_poly.type
_entity_poly.pdbx_seq_one_letter_code
_entity_poly.pdbx_strand_id
1 'polypeptide(L)'
;MKAITALATRYGTDYEVGNVASGNTVDWIKGIYNKSIVYTYELRDIDQYGFLLPPEQIIPTGEETLDSIIAMIKETKTKKYGYEFDTMRCYNFHYVSSDMYINTI
;
A
#
# COMPACT_ATOMS: atom_id res chain seq x y z
N MET A 1 3.40 -8.48 6.30
CA MET A 1 3.40 -8.44 4.82
C MET A 1 4.76 -7.92 4.39
N LYS A 2 5.49 -8.48 3.41
CA LYS A 2 6.86 -8.00 3.12
C LYS A 2 6.89 -6.60 2.50
N ALA A 3 5.84 -6.22 1.79
CA ALA A 3 5.67 -4.90 1.17
C ALA A 3 5.63 -3.75 2.19
N ILE A 4 4.75 -3.84 3.21
CA ILE A 4 4.62 -2.80 4.25
C ILE A 4 5.91 -2.61 5.05
N THR A 5 6.60 -3.70 5.37
CA THR A 5 7.89 -3.65 6.07
C THR A 5 8.97 -3.00 5.22
N ALA A 6 9.02 -3.33 3.91
CA ALA A 6 9.97 -2.70 2.99
C ALA A 6 9.71 -1.19 2.85
N LEU A 7 8.44 -0.80 2.86
CA LEU A 7 8.02 0.59 2.82
C LEU A 7 8.56 1.36 4.05
N ALA A 8 8.36 0.83 5.25
CA ALA A 8 8.83 1.46 6.49
C ALA A 8 10.36 1.50 6.65
N THR A 9 11.11 0.60 6.00
CA THR A 9 12.53 0.34 6.29
C THR A 9 13.42 1.55 6.05
N ARG A 10 13.16 2.35 5.02
CA ARG A 10 14.08 3.42 4.59
C ARG A 10 14.00 4.66 5.48
N TYR A 11 12.79 5.04 5.88
CA TYR A 11 12.53 6.31 6.57
C TYR A 11 11.76 6.17 7.88
N GLY A 12 11.45 4.94 8.32
CA GLY A 12 10.67 4.70 9.52
C GLY A 12 9.23 5.15 9.39
N THR A 13 8.65 5.08 8.19
CA THR A 13 7.28 5.49 7.93
C THR A 13 6.30 4.38 8.24
N ASP A 14 5.23 4.72 8.95
CA ASP A 14 4.20 3.76 9.32
C ASP A 14 3.05 3.82 8.33
N TYR A 15 2.56 2.64 7.94
CA TYR A 15 1.39 2.49 7.08
C TYR A 15 0.47 1.43 7.67
N GLU A 16 -0.84 1.60 7.50
CA GLU A 16 -1.86 0.62 7.80
C GLU A 16 -2.35 -0.08 6.53
N VAL A 17 -2.95 -1.26 6.73
CA VAL A 17 -3.50 -2.07 5.65
C VAL A 17 -4.99 -2.31 5.90
N GLY A 18 -5.84 -1.81 5.01
CA GLY A 18 -7.28 -1.98 5.11
C GLY A 18 -8.00 -1.84 3.78
N ASN A 19 -9.32 -2.06 3.78
CA ASN A 19 -10.20 -1.60 2.72
C ASN A 19 -11.30 -0.75 3.37
N VAL A 20 -11.52 0.44 2.84
CA VAL A 20 -12.35 1.49 3.46
C VAL A 20 -13.55 1.90 2.60
N ALA A 21 -13.63 1.47 1.33
CA ALA A 21 -14.74 1.83 0.46
C ALA A 21 -14.97 0.83 -0.66
N SER A 22 -16.23 0.63 -1.05
CA SER A 22 -16.63 -0.17 -2.22
C SER A 22 -16.75 0.69 -3.49
N GLY A 23 -16.62 0.06 -4.66
CA GLY A 23 -16.82 0.71 -5.95
C GLY A 23 -15.61 1.50 -6.46
N ASN A 24 -14.45 1.31 -5.86
CA ASN A 24 -13.20 1.91 -6.30
C ASN A 24 -12.59 1.13 -7.49
N THR A 25 -11.54 1.69 -8.09
CA THR A 25 -10.85 1.08 -9.23
C THR A 25 -10.29 -0.31 -8.90
N VAL A 26 -9.87 -0.54 -7.66
CA VAL A 26 -9.34 -1.83 -7.21
C VAL A 26 -10.43 -2.91 -7.19
N ASP A 27 -11.63 -2.59 -6.72
CA ASP A 27 -12.79 -3.48 -6.76
C ASP A 27 -13.18 -3.82 -8.20
N TRP A 28 -13.18 -2.83 -9.09
CA TRP A 28 -13.50 -3.06 -10.51
C TRP A 28 -12.46 -3.95 -11.19
N ILE A 29 -11.17 -3.68 -10.99
CA ILE A 29 -10.09 -4.51 -11.56
C ILE A 29 -10.20 -5.95 -11.04
N LYS A 30 -10.46 -6.12 -9.75
CA LYS A 30 -10.64 -7.42 -9.13
C LYS A 30 -11.85 -8.16 -9.69
N GLY A 31 -13.01 -7.49 -9.76
CA GLY A 31 -14.26 -8.08 -10.22
C GLY A 31 -14.26 -8.46 -11.71
N ILE A 32 -13.62 -7.66 -12.56
CA ILE A 32 -13.64 -7.86 -14.02
C ILE A 32 -12.47 -8.73 -14.51
N TYR A 33 -11.27 -8.50 -14.00
CA TYR A 33 -10.06 -9.13 -14.55
C TYR A 33 -9.51 -10.26 -13.69
N ASN A 34 -10.15 -10.56 -12.56
CA ASN A 34 -9.77 -11.61 -11.62
C ASN A 34 -8.27 -11.60 -11.29
N LYS A 35 -7.74 -10.40 -11.01
CA LYS A 35 -6.32 -10.21 -10.67
C LYS A 35 -6.11 -10.41 -9.18
N SER A 36 -5.12 -11.21 -8.84
CA SER A 36 -4.75 -11.56 -7.46
C SER A 36 -3.88 -10.51 -6.76
N ILE A 37 -3.40 -9.51 -7.50
CA ILE A 37 -2.46 -8.48 -7.03
C ILE A 37 -3.03 -7.14 -7.47
N VAL A 38 -3.79 -6.49 -6.59
CA VAL A 38 -4.38 -5.18 -6.83
C VAL A 38 -4.30 -4.38 -5.52
N TYR A 39 -3.69 -3.20 -5.57
CA TYR A 39 -3.30 -2.41 -4.40
C TYR A 39 -3.57 -0.93 -4.65
N THR A 40 -3.90 -0.21 -3.57
CA THR A 40 -3.98 1.25 -3.54
C THR A 40 -2.92 1.77 -2.59
N TYR A 41 -2.28 2.88 -2.95
CA TYR A 41 -1.37 3.60 -2.05
C TYR A 41 -1.97 4.97 -1.74
N GLU A 42 -2.14 5.26 -0.47
CA GLU A 42 -2.40 6.58 0.09
C GLU A 42 -1.11 7.00 0.80
N LEU A 43 -0.37 7.88 0.12
CA LEU A 43 1.01 8.25 0.45
C LEU A 43 1.06 9.30 1.56
N ARG A 44 2.27 9.78 1.88
CA ARG A 44 2.49 10.87 2.84
C ARG A 44 1.66 12.11 2.48
N ASP A 45 1.24 12.92 3.46
CA ASP A 45 1.29 12.77 4.92
C ASP A 45 -0.13 12.67 5.51
N ILE A 46 -0.27 12.79 6.84
CA ILE A 46 -1.59 12.91 7.49
C ILE A 46 -1.79 14.34 7.94
N ASP A 47 -2.77 14.99 7.33
CA ASP A 47 -3.43 16.23 7.76
C ASP A 47 -2.52 17.46 8.01
N GLN A 48 -1.20 17.34 7.97
CA GLN A 48 -0.28 18.45 8.14
C GLN A 48 -0.13 19.25 6.84
N TYR A 49 0.11 18.58 5.72
CA TYR A 49 0.19 19.20 4.40
C TYR A 49 -0.86 18.66 3.41
N GLY A 50 -1.26 17.39 3.55
CA GLY A 50 -2.19 16.70 2.68
C GLY A 50 -1.76 16.80 1.22
N PHE A 51 -2.63 17.31 0.36
CA PHE A 51 -2.33 17.49 -1.08
C PHE A 51 -1.23 18.52 -1.38
N LEU A 52 -0.83 19.34 -0.40
CA LEU A 52 0.21 20.36 -0.53
C LEU A 52 1.54 19.93 0.12
N LEU A 53 1.83 18.63 0.10
CA LEU A 53 3.07 18.08 0.61
C LEU A 53 4.30 18.80 0.03
N PRO A 54 5.27 19.23 0.87
CA PRO A 54 6.44 19.97 0.41
C PRO A 54 7.27 19.20 -0.62
N PRO A 55 7.89 19.87 -1.61
CA PRO A 55 8.63 19.22 -2.68
C PRO A 55 9.83 18.40 -2.19
N GLU A 56 10.37 18.71 -1.01
CA GLU A 56 11.45 17.95 -0.36
C GLU A 56 11.02 16.52 0.00
N GLN A 57 9.71 16.26 0.12
CA GLN A 57 9.15 14.94 0.43
C GLN A 57 8.89 14.08 -0.82
N ILE A 58 9.04 14.62 -2.05
CA ILE A 58 8.79 13.88 -3.30
C ILE A 58 9.73 12.68 -3.42
N ILE A 59 11.04 12.92 -3.28
CA ILE A 59 12.05 11.86 -3.42
C ILE A 59 11.89 10.82 -2.30
N PRO A 60 11.82 11.20 -1.00
CA PRO A 60 11.59 10.23 0.07
C PRO A 60 10.34 9.36 -0.13
N THR A 61 9.21 9.97 -0.52
CA THR A 61 7.96 9.24 -0.76
C THR A 61 8.09 8.27 -1.93
N GLY A 62 8.73 8.70 -3.03
CA GLY A 62 8.94 7.85 -4.20
C GLY A 62 9.84 6.66 -3.90
N GLU A 63 10.91 6.86 -3.14
CA GLU A 63 11.89 5.84 -2.79
C GLU A 63 11.30 4.73 -1.91
N GLU A 64 10.58 5.07 -0.84
CA GLU A 64 9.96 4.07 0.04
C GLU A 64 8.82 3.30 -0.67
N THR A 65 8.06 4.00 -1.51
CA THR A 65 6.99 3.38 -2.30
C THR A 65 7.57 2.38 -3.30
N LEU A 66 8.68 2.73 -3.95
CA LEU A 66 9.36 1.84 -4.88
C LEU A 66 9.92 0.59 -4.18
N ASP A 67 10.49 0.73 -2.99
CA ASP A 67 10.97 -0.40 -2.19
C ASP A 67 9.83 -1.39 -1.88
N SER A 68 8.66 -0.88 -1.52
CA SER A 68 7.44 -1.67 -1.32
C SER A 68 7.02 -2.42 -2.59
N ILE A 69 6.97 -1.73 -3.74
CA ILE A 69 6.61 -2.33 -5.03
C ILE A 69 7.58 -3.45 -5.41
N ILE A 70 8.89 -3.24 -5.23
CA ILE A 70 9.91 -4.25 -5.50
C ILE A 70 9.71 -5.47 -4.60
N ALA A 71 9.46 -5.27 -3.30
CA ALA A 71 9.20 -6.36 -2.36
C ALA A 71 7.95 -7.16 -2.74
N MET A 72 6.87 -6.48 -3.14
CA MET A 72 5.64 -7.08 -3.63
C MET A 72 5.86 -7.91 -4.90
N ILE A 73 6.59 -7.38 -5.89
CA ILE A 73 6.90 -8.11 -7.13
C ILE A 73 7.77 -9.35 -6.84
N LYS A 74 8.75 -9.24 -5.93
CA LYS A 74 9.56 -10.40 -5.52
C LYS A 74 8.69 -11.48 -4.86
N GLU A 75 7.80 -11.09 -3.95
CA GLU A 75 6.89 -12.03 -3.28
C GLU A 75 5.96 -12.72 -4.29
N THR A 76 5.39 -11.98 -5.23
CA THR A 76 4.47 -12.52 -6.24
C THR A 76 5.16 -13.49 -7.20
N LYS A 77 6.42 -13.22 -7.57
CA LYS A 77 7.25 -14.20 -8.31
C LYS A 77 7.44 -15.49 -7.52
N THR A 78 7.73 -15.42 -6.21
CA THR A 78 7.91 -16.63 -5.39
C THR A 78 6.64 -17.47 -5.24
N LYS A 79 5.46 -16.83 -5.12
CA LYS A 79 4.17 -17.53 -4.99
C LYS A 79 3.68 -18.13 -6.31
N LYS A 80 4.04 -17.55 -7.46
CA LYS A 80 3.72 -18.13 -8.77
C LYS A 80 4.32 -19.54 -8.99
N TYR A 81 5.38 -19.89 -8.24
CA TYR A 81 6.02 -21.21 -8.29
C TYR A 81 5.55 -22.18 -7.18
N GLY A 82 4.63 -21.76 -6.31
CA GLY A 82 4.09 -22.60 -5.25
C GLY A 82 2.84 -21.99 -4.62
N TYR A 83 1.72 -22.72 -4.70
CA TYR A 83 0.39 -22.49 -4.11
C TYR A 83 -0.55 -21.56 -4.90
N GLU A 84 -1.77 -22.05 -5.10
CA GLU A 84 -2.91 -21.37 -5.74
C GLU A 84 -3.15 -19.99 -5.12
N PHE A 85 -3.49 -19.03 -5.99
CA PHE A 85 -3.89 -17.67 -5.62
C PHE A 85 -5.31 -17.65 -5.01
N ASP A 86 -5.56 -18.43 -3.95
CA ASP A 86 -6.91 -18.63 -3.41
C ASP A 86 -7.31 -17.59 -2.33
N THR A 87 -6.55 -16.51 -2.18
CA THR A 87 -7.02 -15.36 -1.40
C THR A 87 -6.84 -14.08 -2.20
N MET A 88 -7.93 -13.68 -2.86
CA MET A 88 -8.06 -12.46 -3.63
C MET A 88 -8.07 -11.25 -2.66
N ARG A 89 -6.90 -10.82 -2.20
CA ARG A 89 -6.77 -9.74 -1.22
C ARG A 89 -6.47 -8.41 -1.90
N CYS A 90 -7.32 -7.42 -1.65
CA CYS A 90 -7.06 -6.02 -1.94
C CYS A 90 -6.45 -5.40 -0.69
N TYR A 91 -5.45 -4.56 -0.87
CA TYR A 91 -4.83 -3.87 0.25
C TYR A 91 -4.67 -2.40 -0.12
N ASN A 92 -5.23 -1.52 0.71
CA ASN A 92 -4.90 -0.11 0.70
C ASN A 92 -3.80 0.11 1.73
N PHE A 93 -2.69 0.70 1.33
CA PHE A 93 -1.66 1.17 2.24
C PHE A 93 -1.95 2.62 2.57
N HIS A 94 -2.26 2.91 3.83
CA HIS A 94 -2.58 4.25 4.31
C HIS A 94 -1.46 4.74 5.22
N TYR A 95 -0.84 5.88 4.93
CA TYR A 95 0.17 6.48 5.81
C TYR A 95 -0.45 6.75 7.19
N VAL A 96 0.19 6.28 8.27
CA VAL A 96 -0.23 6.54 9.66
C VAL A 96 0.87 7.22 10.47
N SER A 97 0.50 8.10 11.41
CA SER A 97 1.40 8.59 12.44
C SER A 97 1.38 7.62 13.62
N SER A 98 2.51 7.38 14.29
CA SER A 98 2.66 6.43 15.41
C SER A 98 1.64 6.56 16.55
N ASP A 99 0.97 7.71 16.66
CA ASP A 99 0.14 8.09 17.80
C ASP A 99 -1.37 7.99 17.55
N MET A 100 -1.83 7.53 16.37
CA MET A 100 -3.25 7.58 16.01
C MET A 100 -3.78 6.25 15.46
N TYR A 101 -4.43 5.47 16.32
CA TYR A 101 -5.41 4.47 15.91
C TYR A 101 -6.64 5.19 15.34
N ILE A 102 -6.79 5.22 14.03
CA ILE A 102 -8.00 5.76 13.41
C ILE A 102 -9.11 4.69 13.54
N ASN A 103 -10.02 4.91 14.49
CA ASN A 103 -11.41 4.50 14.34
C ASN A 103 -12.06 5.54 13.43
N THR A 104 -12.39 5.23 12.18
CA THR A 104 -13.20 6.13 11.34
C THR A 104 -14.00 5.31 10.32
N ILE A 105 -15.33 5.36 10.54
CA ILE A 105 -16.52 5.09 9.68
C ILE A 105 -16.51 3.94 8.67
#